data_AF-A0A7Y5J706-F1
#
_entry.id   AF-A0A7Y5J706-F1
#
_cell.length_a   1.000
_cell.length_b   1.000
_cell.length_c   1.000
_cell.angle_alpha   90.00
_cell.angle_beta   90.00
_cell.angle_gamma   90.00
#
_symmetry.space_group_name_H-M   'P 1'
#
loop_
_entity.id
_entity.type
_entity.pdbx_description
1 polymer ?
#
loop_
_entity_poly.entity_id
_entity_poly.type
_entity_poly.pdbx_seq_one_letter_code
_entity_poly.pdbx_strand_id
1 'polypeptide(L)'
;MIQKHLPVLTGMLFALLFAACEKEPDPTPTEDSRYDHLLMGNPSEAQPDEAEEENYLIELPQYVLSYSRSKGTPNWVSWYLNEQWLGESPRQDDFRAYENLPDGWYQVDYYDYNFSLTGFNRGHN
;
A
#
# COMPACT_ATOMS: atom_id res chain seq x y z
N MET A 1 -35.55 -5.72 62.97
CA MET A 1 -35.24 -7.11 62.58
C MET A 1 -35.65 -7.24 61.11
N ILE A 2 -34.83 -6.75 60.19
CA ILE A 2 -34.03 -7.53 59.22
C ILE A 2 -34.83 -8.67 58.59
N GLN A 3 -35.25 -8.49 57.34
CA GLN A 3 -35.04 -9.51 56.31
C GLN A 3 -35.01 -8.89 54.92
N LYS A 4 -33.85 -9.07 54.28
CA LYS A 4 -33.52 -8.74 52.89
C LYS A 4 -34.21 -9.78 52.01
N HIS A 5 -34.85 -9.40 50.90
CA HIS A 5 -34.89 -10.22 49.68
C HIS A 5 -35.17 -9.34 48.46
N LEU A 6 -34.14 -9.22 47.61
CA LEU A 6 -34.21 -8.68 46.27
C LEU A 6 -34.59 -9.82 45.31
N PRO A 7 -35.59 -9.66 44.43
CA PRO A 7 -35.66 -10.43 43.21
C PRO A 7 -35.31 -9.54 42.00
N VAL A 8 -34.24 -9.97 41.35
CA VAL A 8 -33.86 -9.75 39.96
C VAL A 8 -35.10 -9.81 39.06
N LEU A 9 -35.51 -8.68 38.49
CA LEU A 9 -36.17 -8.61 37.18
C LEU A 9 -36.38 -7.15 36.80
N THR A 10 -35.75 -6.70 35.72
CA THR A 10 -36.34 -5.93 34.61
C THR A 10 -35.18 -5.55 33.69
N GLY A 11 -34.76 -6.52 32.88
CA GLY A 11 -33.94 -6.25 31.72
C GLY A 11 -34.82 -5.62 30.65
N MET A 12 -34.65 -4.31 30.42
CA MET A 12 -35.09 -3.60 29.21
C MET A 12 -34.66 -2.13 29.30
N LEU A 13 -33.35 -1.88 29.32
CA LEU A 13 -32.81 -0.56 28.98
C LEU A 13 -31.34 -0.67 28.58
N PHE A 14 -31.04 -1.61 27.68
CA PHE A 14 -29.68 -1.84 27.17
C PHE A 14 -29.74 -2.02 25.66
N ALA A 15 -30.20 -0.98 24.93
CA ALA A 15 -30.36 -1.08 23.48
C ALA A 15 -30.34 0.25 22.70
N LEU A 16 -29.76 1.34 23.22
CA LEU A 16 -29.78 2.63 22.51
C LEU A 16 -28.51 3.49 22.64
N LEU A 17 -27.31 2.89 22.79
CA LEU A 17 -26.04 3.64 22.85
C LEU A 17 -24.87 3.04 22.03
N PHE A 18 -25.15 2.19 21.02
CA PHE A 18 -24.12 1.64 20.12
C PHE A 18 -24.42 1.90 18.64
N ALA A 19 -24.72 3.15 18.27
CA ALA A 19 -24.90 3.53 16.86
C ALA A 19 -24.39 4.95 16.58
N ALA A 20 -23.14 5.25 16.95
CA ALA A 20 -22.53 6.55 16.64
C ALA A 20 -21.02 6.46 16.35
N CYS A 21 -20.56 5.35 15.79
CA CYS A 21 -19.27 5.29 15.12
C CYS A 21 -19.44 4.47 13.84
N GLU A 22 -20.32 4.93 12.96
CA GLU A 22 -20.13 4.61 11.55
C GLU A 22 -18.95 5.46 11.09
N LYS A 23 -17.86 4.78 10.72
CA LYS A 23 -16.72 5.39 10.04
C LYS A 23 -17.32 6.24 8.90
N GLU A 24 -17.12 7.56 8.94
CA GLU A 24 -17.48 8.40 7.80
C GLU A 24 -16.84 7.77 6.56
N PRO A 25 -17.60 7.55 5.47
CA PRO A 25 -16.99 7.05 4.25
C PRO A 25 -15.85 8.01 3.91
N ASP A 26 -14.62 7.48 3.84
CA ASP A 26 -13.47 8.26 3.41
C ASP A 26 -13.88 9.00 2.14
N PRO A 27 -13.60 10.32 2.04
CA PRO A 27 -13.98 11.09 0.86
C PRO A 27 -13.44 10.34 -0.34
N THR A 28 -14.35 9.84 -1.19
CA THR A 28 -13.98 9.12 -2.40
C THR A 28 -13.11 10.09 -3.19
N PRO A 29 -11.81 9.80 -3.41
CA PRO A 29 -10.98 10.66 -4.22
C PRO A 29 -11.72 10.83 -5.53
N THR A 30 -12.04 12.08 -5.88
CA THR A 30 -12.49 12.36 -7.22
C THR A 30 -11.28 12.06 -8.09
N GLU A 31 -11.27 10.89 -8.72
CA GLU A 31 -10.25 10.39 -9.65
C GLU A 31 -10.17 11.38 -10.83
N ASP A 32 -9.49 12.48 -10.60
CA ASP A 32 -9.05 13.37 -11.67
C ASP A 32 -7.93 12.62 -12.37
N SER A 33 -8.27 11.98 -13.49
CA SER A 33 -7.36 11.26 -14.36
C SER A 33 -6.08 12.02 -14.73
N ARG A 34 -6.00 13.34 -14.53
CA ARG A 34 -4.75 14.10 -14.69
C ARG A 34 -3.70 13.77 -13.63
N TYR A 35 -4.10 13.24 -12.49
CA TYR A 35 -3.21 12.79 -11.42
C TYR A 35 -2.85 11.30 -11.53
N ASP A 36 -3.36 10.63 -12.57
CA ASP A 36 -3.05 9.24 -12.87
C ASP A 36 -1.56 9.09 -13.25
N HIS A 37 -0.89 8.15 -12.58
CA HIS A 37 0.49 7.77 -12.85
C HIS A 37 0.67 7.15 -14.23
N LEU A 38 -0.40 6.66 -14.86
CA LEU A 38 -0.43 6.12 -16.21
C LEU A 38 -1.09 7.06 -17.23
N LEU A 39 -1.17 8.37 -16.97
CA LEU A 39 -1.73 9.35 -17.91
C LEU A 39 -1.12 9.28 -19.32
N MET A 40 0.17 8.95 -19.43
CA MET A 40 0.88 8.80 -20.72
C MET A 40 0.77 7.38 -21.32
N GLY A 41 -0.02 6.51 -20.69
CA GLY A 41 -0.20 5.11 -21.06
C GLY A 41 0.71 4.14 -20.30
N ASN A 42 0.47 2.85 -20.56
CA ASN A 42 1.26 1.73 -20.04
C ASN A 42 2.32 1.33 -21.10
N PRO A 43 3.63 1.57 -20.86
CA PRO A 43 4.68 1.40 -21.88
C PRO A 43 4.85 -0.01 -22.46
N SER A 44 4.47 -1.04 -21.71
CA SER A 44 4.68 -2.46 -22.09
C SER A 44 3.41 -3.29 -21.98
N GLU A 45 2.24 -2.67 -21.86
CA GLU A 45 0.95 -3.35 -21.66
C GLU A 45 0.94 -4.30 -20.45
N ALA A 46 1.74 -3.99 -19.41
CA ALA A 46 1.83 -4.76 -18.18
C ALA A 46 0.45 -4.98 -17.52
N GLN A 47 0.23 -6.17 -16.96
CA GLN A 47 -1.03 -6.55 -16.31
C GLN A 47 -0.78 -6.99 -14.87
N PRO A 48 -1.75 -6.79 -13.95
CA PRO A 48 -1.68 -7.29 -12.58
C PRO A 48 -2.06 -8.79 -12.55
N ASP A 49 -1.38 -9.58 -13.39
CA ASP A 49 -1.57 -11.03 -13.54
C ASP A 49 -0.26 -11.74 -13.19
N GLU A 50 -0.28 -12.65 -12.22
CA GLU A 50 0.89 -13.40 -11.78
C GLU A 50 1.50 -14.27 -12.90
N ALA A 51 0.74 -14.57 -13.96
CA ALA A 51 1.26 -15.23 -15.16
C ALA A 51 2.21 -14.34 -15.97
N GLU A 52 2.12 -13.01 -15.84
CA GLU A 52 2.99 -12.01 -16.47
C GLU A 52 4.27 -11.78 -15.63
N GLU A 53 4.99 -12.85 -15.29
CA GLU A 53 6.11 -12.81 -14.34
C GLU A 53 7.21 -11.80 -14.71
N GLU A 54 7.39 -11.51 -16.00
CA GLU A 54 8.40 -10.59 -16.50
C GLU A 54 7.87 -9.19 -16.81
N ASN A 55 6.58 -8.93 -16.58
CA ASN A 55 5.88 -7.70 -16.93
C ASN A 55 4.70 -7.40 -15.99
N TYR A 56 4.84 -7.75 -14.71
CA TYR A 56 3.76 -7.70 -13.72
C TYR A 56 3.47 -6.26 -13.29
N LEU A 57 2.24 -5.80 -13.45
CA LEU A 57 1.83 -4.45 -13.08
C LEU A 57 1.63 -4.34 -11.56
N ILE A 58 2.34 -3.42 -10.94
CA ILE A 58 2.16 -3.05 -9.53
C ILE A 58 1.71 -1.60 -9.48
N GLU A 59 0.55 -1.35 -8.88
CA GLU A 59 -0.02 -0.02 -8.68
C GLU A 59 0.03 0.34 -7.19
N LEU A 60 0.71 1.45 -6.88
CA LEU A 60 0.78 2.00 -5.54
C LEU A 60 0.23 3.43 -5.55
N PRO A 61 -0.21 3.96 -4.40
CA PRO A 61 -0.70 5.34 -4.33
C PRO A 61 0.32 6.38 -4.80
N GLN A 62 1.62 6.07 -4.77
CA GLN A 62 2.70 7.01 -5.09
C GLN A 62 3.25 6.88 -6.52
N TYR A 63 3.15 5.70 -7.13
CA TYR A 63 3.70 5.39 -8.45
C TYR A 63 3.17 4.04 -8.96
N VAL A 64 3.36 3.78 -10.25
CA VAL A 64 3.03 2.51 -10.91
C VAL A 64 4.28 1.96 -11.59
N LEU A 65 4.45 0.65 -11.60
CA LEU A 65 5.58 0.00 -12.27
C LEU A 65 5.18 -1.30 -12.97
N SER A 66 5.94 -1.67 -14.00
CA SER A 66 6.05 -3.04 -14.48
C SER A 66 7.23 -3.70 -13.78
N TYR A 67 7.03 -4.82 -13.11
CA TYR A 67 8.04 -5.57 -12.39
C TYR A 67 8.45 -6.83 -13.17
N SER A 68 9.75 -7.12 -13.19
CA SER A 68 10.29 -8.37 -13.72
C SER A 68 10.79 -9.24 -12.57
N ARG A 69 10.13 -10.39 -12.37
CA ARG A 69 10.48 -11.39 -11.36
C ARG A 69 11.91 -11.87 -11.53
N SER A 70 12.34 -12.21 -12.75
CA SER A 70 13.69 -12.73 -12.97
C SER A 70 14.80 -11.71 -12.72
N LYS A 71 14.54 -10.41 -12.98
CA LYS A 71 15.51 -9.33 -12.73
C LYS A 71 15.50 -8.85 -11.29
N GLY A 72 14.37 -9.00 -10.59
CA GLY A 72 14.17 -8.42 -9.26
C GLY A 72 14.05 -6.90 -9.28
N THR A 73 13.80 -6.29 -10.44
CA THR A 73 13.75 -4.84 -10.66
C THR A 73 12.59 -4.46 -11.59
N PRO A 74 12.11 -3.21 -11.57
CA PRO A 74 11.16 -2.75 -12.57
C PRO A 74 11.74 -2.78 -14.00
N ASN A 75 10.88 -3.04 -14.98
CA ASN A 75 11.15 -2.73 -16.39
C ASN A 75 10.98 -1.23 -16.65
N TRP A 76 9.99 -0.62 -16.00
CA TRP A 76 9.75 0.82 -15.98
C TRP A 76 9.00 1.20 -14.70
N VAL A 77 9.13 2.46 -14.31
CA VAL A 77 8.36 3.09 -13.23
C VAL A 77 7.77 4.38 -13.79
N SER A 78 6.52 4.66 -13.47
CA SER A 78 5.80 5.86 -13.85
C SER A 78 5.18 6.50 -12.63
N TRP A 79 5.30 7.82 -12.52
CA TRP A 79 4.72 8.59 -11.42
C TRP A 79 4.27 9.93 -11.95
N TYR A 80 3.25 10.47 -11.31
CA TYR A 80 2.79 11.83 -11.53
C TYR A 80 3.41 12.74 -10.47
N LEU A 81 3.85 13.93 -10.87
CA LEU A 81 4.45 14.91 -9.97
C LEU A 81 3.88 16.30 -10.21
N ASN A 82 3.37 16.91 -9.14
CA ASN A 82 3.06 18.33 -9.07
C ASN A 82 3.39 18.87 -7.67
N GLU A 83 3.05 20.13 -7.41
CA GLU A 83 3.31 20.78 -6.12
C GLU A 83 2.66 20.08 -4.93
N GLN A 84 1.55 19.34 -5.12
CA GLN A 84 0.85 18.65 -4.03
C GLN A 84 1.63 17.42 -3.52
N TRP A 85 2.55 16.88 -4.33
CA TRP A 85 3.43 15.77 -3.98
C TRP A 85 4.71 16.22 -3.24
N LEU A 86 4.91 17.53 -3.10
CA LEU A 86 6.06 18.11 -2.41
C LEU A 86 5.68 18.54 -0.99
N GLY A 87 6.60 18.37 -0.05
CA GLY A 87 6.39 18.77 1.33
C GLY A 87 7.65 18.61 2.18
N GLU A 88 7.50 18.87 3.48
CA GLU A 88 8.60 18.87 4.45
C GLU A 88 8.88 17.47 5.05
N SER A 89 8.20 16.43 4.58
CA SER A 89 8.39 15.06 5.05
C SER A 89 9.84 14.63 4.85
N PRO A 90 10.57 14.23 5.91
CA PRO A 90 11.95 13.82 5.77
C PRO A 90 12.05 12.50 5.00
N ARG A 91 13.16 12.33 4.27
CA ARG A 91 13.53 11.03 3.69
C ARG A 91 13.67 10.01 4.81
N GLN A 92 13.04 8.84 4.64
CA GLN A 92 13.03 7.80 5.68
C GLN A 92 14.30 6.94 5.69
N ASP A 93 15.00 6.83 4.55
CA ASP A 93 16.17 5.97 4.38
C ASP A 93 15.96 4.50 4.83
N ASP A 94 14.71 4.03 4.76
CA ASP A 94 14.23 2.73 5.24
C ASP A 94 14.10 1.69 4.11
N PHE A 95 15.19 1.44 3.37
CA PHE A 95 15.17 0.44 2.31
C PHE A 95 14.72 -0.93 2.86
N ARG A 96 13.66 -1.47 2.27
CA ARG A 96 13.01 -2.72 2.67
C ARG A 96 12.37 -3.42 1.49
N ALA A 97 12.23 -4.72 1.61
CA ALA A 97 11.45 -5.56 0.72
C ALA A 97 10.00 -5.06 0.54
N TYR A 98 9.45 -5.25 -0.67
CA TYR A 98 8.04 -5.13 -0.95
C TYR A 98 7.33 -6.46 -0.68
N GLU A 99 6.51 -6.50 0.37
CA GLU A 99 5.94 -7.75 0.89
C GLU A 99 4.73 -8.27 0.10
N ASN A 100 4.15 -7.47 -0.80
CA ASN A 100 2.96 -7.85 -1.57
C ASN A 100 3.29 -8.40 -2.97
N LEU A 101 4.49 -8.93 -3.18
CA LEU A 101 4.76 -9.74 -4.36
C LEU A 101 4.00 -11.08 -4.29
N PRO A 102 3.64 -11.68 -5.44
CA PRO A 102 3.04 -13.01 -5.48
C PRO A 102 3.84 -14.07 -4.70
N ASP A 103 3.12 -15.07 -4.17
CA ASP A 103 3.72 -16.11 -3.34
C ASP A 103 4.86 -16.83 -4.06
N GLY A 104 5.98 -17.02 -3.35
CA GLY A 104 7.17 -17.67 -3.89
C GLY A 104 8.02 -16.80 -4.82
N TRP A 105 7.69 -15.52 -5.00
CA TRP A 105 8.58 -14.56 -5.64
C TRP A 105 9.60 -14.06 -4.61
N TYR A 106 10.84 -13.91 -5.06
CA TYR A 106 11.89 -13.39 -4.20
C TYR A 106 11.68 -11.90 -3.97
N GLN A 107 11.68 -11.49 -2.71
CA GLN A 107 11.56 -10.09 -2.34
C GLN A 107 12.97 -9.51 -2.17
N VAL A 108 13.41 -8.73 -3.15
CA VAL A 108 14.70 -8.03 -3.10
C VAL A 108 14.70 -7.08 -1.90
N ASP A 109 15.72 -7.17 -1.06
CA ASP A 109 15.85 -6.39 0.17
C ASP A 109 17.18 -5.62 0.22
N TYR A 110 17.35 -4.79 1.24
CA TYR A 110 18.54 -4.00 1.50
C TYR A 110 19.84 -4.81 1.39
N TYR A 111 19.88 -6.02 1.93
CA TYR A 111 21.11 -6.81 2.01
C TYR A 111 21.64 -7.25 0.64
N ASP A 112 20.80 -7.31 -0.40
CA ASP A 112 21.19 -7.75 -1.75
C ASP A 112 22.14 -6.76 -2.43
N TYR A 113 22.09 -5.49 -2.04
CA TYR A 113 22.97 -4.43 -2.51
C TYR A 113 23.93 -3.96 -1.41
N ASN A 114 24.38 -4.87 -0.54
CA ASN A 114 25.42 -4.56 0.43
C ASN A 114 26.67 -4.06 -0.30
N PHE A 115 26.99 -2.76 -0.16
CA PHE A 115 28.04 -2.09 -0.94
C PHE A 115 29.41 -2.76 -0.76
N SER A 116 29.73 -3.23 0.45
CA SER A 116 31.01 -3.92 0.73
C SER A 116 31.14 -5.24 -0.01
N LEU A 117 30.03 -5.86 -0.39
CA LEU A 117 29.99 -7.13 -1.12
C LEU A 117 29.86 -6.93 -2.63
N THR A 118 29.04 -5.97 -3.05
CA THR A 118 28.65 -5.79 -4.47
C THR A 118 29.39 -4.65 -5.17
N GLY A 119 29.84 -3.64 -4.43
CA GLY A 119 30.32 -2.37 -4.98
C GLY A 119 29.23 -1.45 -5.54
N PHE A 120 27.94 -1.79 -5.36
CA PHE A 120 26.81 -1.00 -5.86
C PHE A 120 26.01 -0.37 -4.73
N ASN A 121 25.52 0.86 -4.98
CA ASN A 121 24.54 1.53 -4.13
C ASN A 121 23.11 1.16 -4.57
N ARG A 122 22.14 1.51 -3.72
CA ARG A 122 20.71 1.32 -3.99
C ARG A 122 20.14 2.54 -4.70
N GLY A 123 19.98 2.46 -6.02
CA GLY A 123 19.25 3.45 -6.79
C GLY A 123 17.75 3.39 -6.46
N HIS A 124 17.10 4.55 -6.31
CA HIS A 124 15.64 4.59 -6.32
C HIS A 124 15.21 4.40 -7.78
N ASN A 125 14.25 3.51 -8.02
CA ASN A 125 13.68 3.26 -9.34
C ASN A 125 12.32 3.93 -9.42
#